data_AF-A0A2V2S2Q8-F1
#
_entry.id   AF-A0A2V2S2Q8-F1
#
_cell.length_a   1.000
_cell.length_b   1.000
_cell.length_c   1.000
_cell.angle_alpha   90.00
_cell.angle_beta   90.00
_cell.angle_gamma   90.00
#
_symmetry.space_group_name_H-M   'P 1'
#
loop_
_entity.id
_entity.type
_entity.pdbx_description
1 polymer ?
#
loop_
_entity_poly.entity_id
_entity_poly.type
_entity_poly.pdbx_seq_one_letter_code
_entity_poly.pdbx_strand_id
1 'polypeptide(L)'
;MSIERIKKIKNSDNWITQTEAARLRKVSPAAIALLLRRGRLRSKVINGRKMVFYEDVITFKPAPGRPSKNVMQAAIASVNRQEWLTQTEAAKLRKLSMGAIKGAIEKGRLRILKSKDVIFVRKEDVLNYRPRIDFRPESPSQSILPPGASPEDWITVAEAARIRGVDQSTITAQATRDRIRSIKKGRTRLVYREDVVNFKSKKAPGQQPKKRVLR
;
A
#
# COMPACT_ATOMS: atom_id res chain seq x y z
N MET A 1 -13.78 8.84 -41.56
CA MET A 1 -15.08 8.23 -41.22
C MET A 1 -16.09 9.34 -41.00
N SER A 2 -17.19 9.32 -41.74
CA SER A 2 -18.15 10.43 -41.90
C SER A 2 -18.92 10.77 -40.62
N ILE A 3 -19.06 12.08 -40.35
CA ILE A 3 -19.66 12.71 -39.16
C ILE A 3 -21.11 12.25 -38.90
N GLU A 4 -21.82 11.78 -39.93
CA GLU A 4 -23.20 11.31 -39.85
C GLU A 4 -23.39 10.05 -39.00
N ARG A 5 -22.41 9.13 -38.97
CA ARG A 5 -22.50 7.94 -38.08
C ARG A 5 -22.38 8.31 -36.61
N ILE A 6 -21.68 9.40 -36.29
CA ILE A 6 -21.51 9.87 -34.91
C ILE A 6 -22.83 10.45 -34.38
N LYS A 7 -23.63 11.13 -35.24
CA LYS A 7 -24.95 11.65 -34.85
C LYS A 7 -25.98 10.55 -34.63
N LYS A 8 -25.95 9.46 -35.39
CA LYS A 8 -26.93 8.36 -35.23
C LYS A 8 -26.80 7.61 -33.89
N ILE A 9 -25.63 7.66 -33.25
CA ILE A 9 -25.37 7.03 -31.93
C ILE A 9 -26.03 7.79 -30.78
N LYS A 10 -26.36 9.09 -30.95
CA LYS A 10 -27.03 9.88 -29.90
C LYS A 10 -28.47 9.44 -29.60
N ASN A 11 -29.12 8.67 -30.49
CA ASN A 11 -30.54 8.34 -30.40
C ASN A 11 -30.85 6.88 -30.05
N SER A 12 -29.84 6.04 -29.81
CA SER A 12 -30.07 4.66 -29.36
C SER A 12 -29.16 4.40 -28.18
N ASP A 13 -29.76 4.46 -26.98
CA ASP A 13 -29.25 3.87 -25.73
C ASP A 13 -27.73 3.78 -25.69
N ASN A 14 -27.03 4.83 -25.21
CA ASN A 14 -25.57 5.08 -25.06
C ASN A 14 -24.62 3.88 -24.79
N TRP A 15 -24.80 2.77 -25.48
CA TRP A 15 -24.18 1.47 -25.31
C TRP A 15 -23.62 1.10 -26.68
N ILE A 16 -22.31 0.95 -26.72
CA ILE A 16 -21.56 0.60 -27.92
C ILE A 16 -20.95 -0.79 -27.77
N THR A 17 -20.65 -1.44 -28.88
CA THR A 17 -19.94 -2.71 -28.85
C THR A 17 -18.48 -2.52 -28.41
N GLN A 18 -17.85 -3.59 -27.92
CA GLN A 18 -16.43 -3.55 -27.54
C GLN A 18 -15.51 -3.17 -28.72
N THR A 19 -15.86 -3.62 -29.93
CA THR A 19 -15.12 -3.32 -31.15
C THR A 19 -15.21 -1.84 -31.51
N GLU A 20 -16.39 -1.23 -31.36
CA GLU A 20 -16.58 0.21 -31.56
C GLU A 20 -15.85 1.02 -30.49
N ALA A 21 -15.95 0.62 -29.22
CA ALA A 21 -15.22 1.25 -28.12
C ALA A 21 -13.70 1.23 -28.34
N ALA A 22 -13.18 0.10 -28.84
CA ALA A 22 -11.76 -0.06 -29.16
C ALA A 22 -11.32 0.89 -30.28
N ARG A 23 -12.13 1.01 -31.35
CA ARG A 23 -11.89 1.96 -32.45
C ARG A 23 -11.90 3.41 -31.99
N LEU A 24 -12.86 3.79 -31.15
CA LEU A 24 -12.95 5.15 -30.59
C LEU A 24 -11.69 5.54 -29.80
N ARG A 25 -11.13 4.60 -29.03
CA ARG A 25 -9.94 4.84 -28.20
C ARG A 25 -8.61 4.56 -28.87
N LYS A 26 -8.60 4.02 -30.10
CA LYS A 26 -7.39 3.52 -30.77
C LYS A 26 -6.63 2.48 -29.92
N VAL A 27 -7.36 1.58 -29.26
CA VAL A 27 -6.80 0.47 -28.47
C VAL A 27 -7.28 -0.87 -29.01
N SER A 28 -6.70 -1.99 -28.55
CA SER A 28 -7.18 -3.31 -28.93
C SER A 28 -8.53 -3.65 -28.25
N PRO A 29 -9.39 -4.47 -28.89
CA PRO A 29 -10.60 -4.99 -28.24
C PRO A 29 -10.31 -5.72 -26.93
N ALA A 30 -9.17 -6.43 -26.85
CA ALA A 30 -8.71 -7.09 -25.63
C ALA A 30 -8.45 -6.10 -24.47
N ALA A 31 -7.97 -4.88 -24.76
CA ALA A 31 -7.79 -3.85 -23.75
C ALA A 31 -9.14 -3.39 -23.18
N ILE A 32 -10.16 -3.21 -24.02
CA ILE A 32 -11.53 -2.89 -23.57
C ILE A 32 -12.09 -4.05 -22.74
N ALA A 33 -11.94 -5.30 -23.19
CA ALA A 33 -12.35 -6.48 -22.43
C ALA A 33 -11.70 -6.55 -21.03
N LEU A 34 -10.41 -6.19 -20.93
CA LEU A 34 -9.70 -6.11 -19.66
C LEU A 34 -10.28 -5.03 -18.72
N LEU A 35 -10.64 -3.86 -19.27
CA LEU A 35 -11.26 -2.79 -18.50
C LEU A 35 -12.64 -3.21 -17.96
N LEU A 36 -13.44 -3.91 -18.77
CA LEU A 36 -14.72 -4.48 -18.34
C LEU A 36 -14.54 -5.54 -17.26
N ARG A 37 -13.56 -6.45 -17.41
CA ARG A 37 -13.26 -7.49 -16.42
C ARG A 37 -12.84 -6.91 -15.07
N ARG A 38 -12.18 -5.76 -15.09
CA ARG A 38 -11.74 -5.02 -13.89
C ARG A 38 -12.81 -4.09 -13.32
N GLY A 39 -14.03 -4.08 -13.88
CA GLY A 39 -15.12 -3.21 -13.44
C GLY A 39 -14.83 -1.71 -13.62
N ARG A 40 -13.93 -1.35 -14.55
CA ARG A 40 -13.50 0.04 -14.77
C ARG A 40 -14.36 0.81 -15.78
N LEU A 41 -15.21 0.10 -16.52
CA LEU A 41 -16.19 0.65 -17.45
C LEU A 41 -17.53 -0.02 -17.16
N ARG A 42 -18.63 0.73 -17.24
CA ARG A 42 -19.97 0.16 -17.14
C ARG A 42 -20.24 -0.76 -18.33
N SER A 43 -20.88 -1.89 -18.05
CA SER A 43 -21.20 -2.90 -19.06
C SER A 43 -22.61 -3.45 -18.87
N LYS A 44 -23.31 -3.71 -19.97
CA LYS A 44 -24.63 -4.36 -19.98
C LYS A 44 -24.66 -5.43 -21.05
N VAL A 45 -25.41 -6.51 -20.81
CA VAL A 45 -25.64 -7.54 -21.81
C VAL A 45 -26.95 -7.22 -22.53
N ILE A 46 -26.90 -7.10 -23.85
CA ILE A 46 -28.05 -6.86 -24.72
C ILE A 46 -27.99 -7.92 -25.82
N ASN A 47 -29.05 -8.73 -25.97
CA ASN A 47 -29.12 -9.82 -26.96
C ASN A 47 -27.89 -10.76 -26.90
N GLY A 48 -27.47 -11.15 -25.69
CA GLY A 48 -26.31 -12.03 -25.46
C GLY A 48 -24.94 -11.37 -25.71
N ARG A 49 -24.88 -10.09 -26.09
CA ARG A 49 -23.64 -9.37 -26.35
C ARG A 49 -23.33 -8.38 -25.24
N LYS A 50 -22.09 -8.40 -24.74
CA LYS A 50 -21.63 -7.45 -23.72
C LYS A 50 -21.26 -6.10 -24.36
N MET A 51 -22.07 -5.10 -24.06
CA MET A 51 -21.94 -3.72 -24.52
C MET A 51 -21.33 -2.83 -23.43
N VAL A 52 -20.74 -1.71 -23.86
CA VAL A 52 -20.00 -0.77 -23.01
C VAL A 52 -20.63 0.61 -23.11
N PHE A 53 -20.71 1.32 -21.99
CA PHE A 53 -21.28 2.66 -21.98
C PHE A 53 -20.35 3.66 -22.72
N TYR A 54 -20.91 4.38 -23.69
CA TYR A 54 -20.18 5.29 -24.58
C TYR A 54 -19.41 6.38 -23.81
N GLU A 55 -20.07 7.03 -22.86
CA GLU A 55 -19.49 8.13 -22.09
C GLU A 55 -18.28 7.68 -21.25
N ASP A 56 -18.36 6.48 -20.65
CA ASP A 56 -17.26 5.93 -19.87
C ASP A 56 -16.05 5.66 -20.76
N VAL A 57 -16.25 5.23 -22.00
CA VAL A 57 -15.16 4.94 -22.94
C VAL A 57 -14.42 6.21 -23.32
N ILE A 58 -15.12 7.32 -23.52
CA ILE A 58 -14.52 8.61 -23.88
C ILE A 58 -13.84 9.25 -22.67
N THR A 59 -14.52 9.28 -21.52
CA THR A 59 -14.04 9.97 -20.32
C THR A 59 -12.97 9.19 -19.55
N PHE A 60 -12.88 7.87 -19.74
CA PHE A 60 -11.92 7.05 -19.00
C PHE A 60 -10.48 7.51 -19.28
N LYS A 61 -9.77 7.93 -18.23
CA LYS A 61 -8.34 8.20 -18.29
C LYS A 61 -7.60 7.01 -17.67
N PRO A 62 -6.71 6.33 -18.42
CA PRO A 62 -5.94 5.26 -17.82
C PRO A 62 -5.09 5.83 -16.69
N ALA A 63 -5.10 5.17 -15.53
CA ALA A 63 -4.12 5.48 -14.50
C ALA A 63 -2.71 5.27 -15.09
N PRO A 64 -1.74 6.16 -14.81
CA PRO A 64 -0.39 6.04 -15.35
C PRO A 64 0.17 4.65 -15.01
N GLY A 65 0.38 3.85 -16.05
CA GLY A 65 0.93 2.51 -15.93
C GLY A 65 2.44 2.51 -15.63
N ARG A 66 2.98 1.33 -15.31
CA ARG A 66 4.42 1.09 -15.21
C ARG A 66 5.07 1.35 -16.59
N PRO A 67 6.06 2.25 -16.70
CA PRO A 67 6.75 2.49 -17.98
C PRO A 67 7.51 1.24 -18.44
N SER A 68 7.68 1.10 -19.76
CA SER A 68 8.36 -0.05 -20.36
C SER A 68 9.85 -0.05 -20.00
N LYS A 69 10.45 -1.24 -19.95
CA LYS A 69 11.86 -1.46 -19.60
C LYS A 69 12.80 -0.65 -20.53
N ASN A 70 12.43 -0.47 -21.79
CA ASN A 70 13.20 0.29 -22.78
C ASN A 70 13.23 1.80 -22.49
N VAL A 71 12.12 2.37 -22.00
CA VAL A 71 12.08 3.77 -21.54
C VAL A 71 12.94 3.94 -20.29
N MET A 72 12.99 2.94 -19.41
CA MET A 72 13.90 2.96 -18.26
C MET A 72 15.37 2.88 -18.69
N GLN A 73 15.72 2.07 -19.70
CA GLN A 73 17.08 1.97 -20.23
C GLN A 73 17.54 3.23 -20.98
N ALA A 74 16.66 3.90 -21.72
CA ALA A 74 16.97 5.20 -22.32
C ALA A 74 17.23 6.28 -21.26
N ALA A 75 16.46 6.30 -20.17
CA ALA A 75 16.68 7.22 -19.03
C ALA A 75 17.95 6.89 -18.21
N ILE A 76 18.43 5.64 -18.22
CA ILE A 76 19.71 5.23 -17.62
C ILE A 76 20.90 5.76 -18.45
N ALA A 77 20.77 5.84 -19.78
CA ALA A 77 21.84 6.30 -20.66
C ALA A 77 21.98 7.83 -20.67
N SER A 78 20.90 8.57 -20.41
CA SER A 78 20.86 10.03 -20.31
C SER A 78 20.50 10.48 -18.90
N VAL A 79 21.30 10.12 -17.87
CA VAL A 79 21.01 10.48 -16.46
C VAL A 79 20.96 11.99 -16.28
N ASN A 80 19.79 12.56 -16.54
CA ASN A 80 19.43 13.92 -16.25
C ASN A 80 19.15 13.98 -14.75
N ARG A 81 20.12 14.50 -13.98
CA ARG A 81 20.02 14.70 -12.52
C ARG A 81 18.82 15.58 -12.12
N GLN A 82 18.19 16.28 -13.06
CA GLN A 82 16.97 17.05 -12.79
C GLN A 82 15.73 16.17 -12.60
N GLU A 83 15.68 14.98 -13.21
CA GLU A 83 14.51 14.09 -13.16
C GLU A 83 14.67 12.91 -12.19
N TRP A 84 15.90 12.44 -11.97
CA TRP A 84 16.20 11.26 -11.14
C TRP A 84 17.08 11.62 -9.95
N LEU A 85 16.61 11.26 -8.75
CA LEU A 85 17.29 11.49 -7.47
C LEU A 85 17.76 10.17 -6.88
N THR A 86 18.82 10.17 -6.10
CA THR A 86 19.12 9.04 -5.21
C THR A 86 18.06 8.93 -4.10
N GLN A 87 17.94 7.75 -3.48
CA GLN A 87 17.02 7.57 -2.34
C GLN A 87 17.29 8.57 -1.20
N THR A 88 18.56 8.89 -0.94
CA THR A 88 19.00 9.83 0.09
C THR A 88 18.59 11.26 -0.24
N GLU A 89 18.75 11.69 -1.48
CA GLU A 89 18.30 13.01 -1.94
C GLU A 89 16.78 13.12 -1.91
N ALA A 90 16.06 12.06 -2.32
CA ALA A 90 14.61 11.99 -2.23
C ALA A 90 14.10 12.13 -0.77
N ALA A 91 14.76 11.47 0.17
CA ALA A 91 14.46 11.55 1.60
C ALA A 91 14.67 12.96 2.14
N LYS A 92 15.82 13.58 1.84
CA LYS A 92 16.14 14.97 2.23
C LYS A 92 15.15 15.96 1.64
N LEU A 93 14.81 15.84 0.36
CA LEU A 93 13.90 16.75 -0.35
C LEU A 93 12.52 16.82 0.29
N ARG A 94 12.02 15.70 0.82
CA ARG A 94 10.68 15.61 1.45
C ARG A 94 10.70 15.63 2.97
N LYS A 95 11.89 15.73 3.60
CA LYS A 95 12.06 15.56 5.05
C LYS A 95 11.43 14.25 5.55
N LEU A 96 11.57 13.18 4.78
CA LEU A 96 11.08 11.85 5.13
C LEU A 96 12.24 10.95 5.56
N SER A 97 11.95 9.95 6.39
CA SER A 97 12.95 8.94 6.73
C SER A 97 13.31 8.09 5.51
N MET A 98 14.55 7.61 5.45
CA MET A 98 15.00 6.66 4.42
C MET A 98 14.10 5.41 4.35
N GLY A 99 13.59 4.96 5.50
CA GLY A 99 12.64 3.86 5.59
C GLY A 99 11.29 4.17 4.93
N ALA A 100 10.82 5.42 4.99
CA ALA A 100 9.59 5.82 4.30
C ALA A 100 9.75 5.82 2.78
N ILE A 101 10.89 6.31 2.27
CA ILE A 101 11.22 6.22 0.83
C ILE A 101 11.39 4.76 0.39
N LYS A 102 12.13 3.95 1.16
CA LYS A 102 12.31 2.52 0.89
C LYS A 102 10.98 1.76 0.90
N GLY A 103 10.14 1.99 1.90
CA GLY A 103 8.81 1.40 1.97
C GLY A 103 7.89 1.85 0.84
N ALA A 104 8.01 3.09 0.36
CA ALA A 104 7.28 3.57 -0.81
C ALA A 104 7.76 2.88 -2.09
N ILE A 105 9.05 2.61 -2.22
CA ILE A 105 9.65 1.83 -3.32
C ILE A 105 9.18 0.38 -3.28
N GLU A 106 9.26 -0.29 -2.13
CA GLU A 106 8.84 -1.69 -1.94
C GLU A 106 7.35 -1.89 -2.25
N LYS A 107 6.52 -0.91 -1.89
CA LYS A 107 5.09 -0.88 -2.20
C LYS A 107 4.80 -0.44 -3.64
N GLY A 108 5.82 -0.19 -4.46
CA GLY A 108 5.71 0.19 -5.87
C GLY A 108 5.10 1.58 -6.13
N ARG A 109 5.14 2.47 -5.13
CA ARG A 109 4.51 3.81 -5.17
C ARG A 109 5.41 4.90 -5.75
N LEU A 110 6.71 4.63 -5.85
CA LEU A 110 7.71 5.51 -6.45
C LEU A 110 8.36 4.79 -7.63
N ARG A 111 8.51 5.46 -8.77
CA ARG A 111 9.30 4.92 -9.89
C ARG A 111 10.76 4.87 -9.51
N ILE A 112 11.38 3.74 -9.77
CA ILE A 112 12.80 3.49 -9.51
C ILE A 112 13.55 3.15 -10.79
N LEU A 113 14.82 3.50 -10.79
CA LEU A 113 15.80 3.16 -11.80
C LEU A 113 16.99 2.55 -11.07
N LYS A 114 17.33 1.31 -11.42
CA LYS A 114 18.50 0.62 -10.85
C LYS A 114 19.61 0.71 -11.87
N SER A 115 20.73 1.32 -11.50
CA SER A 115 21.94 1.34 -12.31
C SER A 115 23.09 0.85 -11.45
N LYS A 116 23.73 -0.24 -11.88
CA LYS A 116 24.73 -0.98 -11.08
C LYS A 116 24.17 -1.26 -9.67
N ASP A 117 24.68 -0.57 -8.66
CA ASP A 117 24.34 -0.73 -7.24
C ASP A 117 23.49 0.42 -6.67
N VAL A 118 23.15 1.42 -7.47
CA VAL A 118 22.44 2.62 -7.00
C VAL A 118 20.99 2.60 -7.47
N ILE A 119 20.08 2.83 -6.52
CA ILE A 119 18.66 3.00 -6.78
C ILE A 119 18.36 4.49 -6.87
N PHE A 120 17.97 4.91 -8.06
CA PHE A 120 17.41 6.23 -8.32
C PHE A 120 15.90 6.19 -8.24
N VAL A 121 15.31 7.29 -7.82
CA VAL A 121 13.88 7.50 -7.63
C VAL A 121 13.51 8.76 -8.41
N ARG A 122 12.40 8.71 -9.14
CA ARG A 122 11.96 9.85 -9.94
C ARG A 122 11.55 11.02 -9.04
N LYS A 123 12.11 12.21 -9.29
CA LYS A 123 11.89 13.43 -8.49
C LYS A 123 10.42 13.83 -8.41
N GLU A 124 9.72 13.80 -9.54
CA GLU A 124 8.29 14.13 -9.64
C GLU A 124 7.44 13.22 -8.74
N ASP A 125 7.71 11.92 -8.76
CA ASP A 125 6.99 10.95 -7.94
C ASP A 125 7.25 11.19 -6.45
N VAL A 126 8.48 11.54 -6.06
CA VAL A 126 8.84 11.88 -4.68
C VAL A 126 8.11 13.13 -4.19
N LEU A 127 8.00 14.16 -5.03
CA LEU A 127 7.27 15.39 -4.74
C LEU A 127 5.75 15.16 -4.62
N ASN A 128 5.20 14.31 -5.48
CA ASN A 128 3.77 13.99 -5.49
C ASN A 128 3.39 12.90 -4.48
N TYR A 129 4.36 12.15 -3.97
CA TYR A 129 4.12 11.09 -3.00
C TYR A 129 3.66 11.67 -1.68
N ARG A 130 2.37 11.53 -1.40
CA ARG A 130 1.83 11.73 -0.06
C ARG A 130 1.89 10.37 0.64
N PRO A 131 2.76 10.20 1.66
CA PRO A 131 2.68 9.00 2.47
C PRO A 131 1.25 8.92 3.01
N ARG A 132 0.62 7.77 2.79
CA ARG A 132 -0.64 7.47 3.46
C ARG A 132 -0.30 7.57 4.95
N ILE A 133 -0.89 8.55 5.64
CA ILE A 133 -0.89 8.64 7.10
C ILE A 133 -1.83 7.51 7.55
N ASP A 134 -1.45 6.27 7.26
CA ASP A 134 -1.85 5.16 8.11
C ASP A 134 -1.18 5.55 9.42
N PHE A 135 -1.96 6.03 10.38
CA PHE A 135 -1.51 6.55 11.67
C PHE A 135 -0.68 5.46 12.37
N ARG A 136 0.59 5.40 12.01
CA ARG A 136 1.65 4.74 12.73
C ARG A 136 2.26 5.90 13.49
N PRO A 137 1.87 6.14 14.76
CA PRO A 137 2.69 7.02 15.58
C PRO A 137 4.11 6.52 15.39
N GLU A 138 5.03 7.41 15.00
CA GLU A 138 6.44 7.07 15.02
C GLU A 138 6.67 6.44 16.39
N SER A 139 6.92 5.12 16.42
CA SER A 139 7.30 4.49 17.66
C SER A 139 8.53 5.28 18.08
N PRO A 140 8.47 6.02 19.21
CA PRO A 140 9.44 7.04 19.51
C PRO A 140 10.80 6.37 19.43
N SER A 141 11.54 6.70 18.37
CA SER A 141 12.81 6.06 18.04
C SER A 141 13.93 6.61 18.93
N GLN A 142 13.55 7.33 19.98
CA GLN A 142 14.39 7.85 21.02
C GLN A 142 13.66 7.56 22.33
N SER A 143 14.23 6.63 23.10
CA SER A 143 14.68 6.84 24.48
C SER A 143 14.11 8.05 25.25
N ILE A 144 12.81 8.28 25.21
CA ILE A 144 12.13 9.30 26.00
C ILE A 144 10.90 8.60 26.57
N LEU A 145 10.92 8.31 27.87
CA LEU A 145 9.71 7.97 28.61
C LEU A 145 8.66 9.03 28.28
N PRO A 146 7.40 8.67 27.97
CA PRO A 146 6.38 9.67 27.72
C PRO A 146 6.36 10.69 28.86
N PRO A 147 6.23 11.99 28.59
CA PRO A 147 6.25 13.01 29.64
C PRO A 147 5.15 12.70 30.67
N GLY A 148 5.55 12.47 31.93
CA GLY A 148 4.67 12.02 33.02
C GLY A 148 4.72 10.53 33.36
N ALA A 149 5.50 9.71 32.66
CA ALA A 149 5.64 8.29 32.98
C ALA A 149 6.74 8.04 34.01
N SER A 150 6.37 7.49 35.18
CA SER A 150 7.33 7.02 36.17
C SER A 150 8.11 5.82 35.61
N PRO A 151 9.44 5.74 35.80
CA PRO A 151 10.23 4.56 35.45
C PRO A 151 9.71 3.26 36.10
N GLU A 152 8.98 3.38 37.21
CA GLU A 152 8.41 2.26 37.98
C GLU A 152 7.22 1.57 37.28
N ASP A 153 6.60 2.24 36.31
CA ASP A 153 5.42 1.72 35.62
C ASP A 153 5.76 0.84 34.41
N TRP A 154 7.03 0.76 34.02
CA TRP A 154 7.50 0.01 32.85
C TRP A 154 8.29 -1.21 33.28
N ILE A 155 7.68 -2.38 33.15
CA ILE A 155 8.27 -3.66 33.55
C ILE A 155 8.80 -4.42 32.34
N THR A 156 9.74 -5.33 32.55
CA THR A 156 10.24 -6.20 31.48
C THR A 156 9.16 -7.19 31.03
N VAL A 157 9.25 -7.69 29.79
CA VAL A 157 8.39 -8.78 29.32
C VAL A 157 8.46 -10.02 30.23
N ALA A 158 9.63 -10.30 30.81
CA ALA A 158 9.82 -11.40 31.74
C ALA A 158 9.06 -11.19 33.06
N GLU A 159 9.12 -10.01 33.65
CA GLU A 159 8.37 -9.68 34.87
C GLU A 159 6.86 -9.66 34.61
N ALA A 160 6.43 -9.08 33.48
CA ALA A 160 5.04 -9.08 33.07
C ALA A 160 4.47 -10.51 32.93
N ALA A 161 5.27 -11.43 32.37
CA ALA A 161 4.93 -12.84 32.25
C ALA A 161 4.75 -13.50 33.63
N ARG A 162 5.67 -13.23 34.58
CA ARG A 162 5.57 -13.74 35.96
C ARG A 162 4.33 -13.23 36.69
N ILE A 163 4.06 -11.92 36.61
CA ILE A 163 2.88 -11.30 37.26
C ILE A 163 1.58 -11.93 36.75
N ARG A 164 1.52 -12.26 35.45
CA ARG A 164 0.33 -12.85 34.82
C ARG A 164 0.24 -14.37 34.90
N GLY A 165 1.32 -15.06 35.28
CA GLY A 165 1.41 -16.52 35.16
C GLY A 165 1.26 -17.02 33.72
N VAL A 166 1.72 -16.25 32.73
CA VAL A 166 1.66 -16.62 31.30
C VAL A 166 3.07 -16.67 30.71
N ASP A 167 3.19 -17.30 29.54
CA ASP A 167 4.47 -17.36 28.83
C ASP A 167 4.92 -15.99 28.27
N GLN A 168 6.24 -15.76 28.23
CA GLN A 168 6.82 -14.51 27.69
C GLN A 168 6.43 -14.25 26.23
N SER A 169 6.27 -15.30 25.42
CA SER A 169 5.81 -15.17 24.03
C SER A 169 4.39 -14.62 23.95
N THR A 170 3.54 -14.91 24.95
CA THR A 170 2.17 -14.40 25.02
C THR A 170 2.17 -12.89 25.23
N ILE A 171 2.96 -12.39 26.18
CA ILE A 171 3.13 -10.96 26.43
C ILE A 171 3.74 -10.27 25.20
N THR A 172 4.76 -10.89 24.59
CA THR A 172 5.39 -10.38 23.37
C THR A 172 4.39 -10.29 22.21
N ALA A 173 3.52 -11.29 22.06
CA ALA A 173 2.48 -11.30 21.03
C ALA A 173 1.42 -10.22 21.28
N GLN A 174 1.03 -9.94 22.54
CA GLN A 174 0.10 -8.84 22.83
C GLN A 174 0.75 -7.48 22.55
N ALA A 175 2.01 -7.29 22.96
CA ALA A 175 2.76 -6.06 22.69
C ALA A 175 2.96 -5.83 21.18
N THR A 176 3.20 -6.89 20.40
CA THR A 176 3.38 -6.81 18.94
C THR A 176 2.06 -6.55 18.19
N ARG A 177 0.93 -6.87 18.81
CA ARG A 177 -0.43 -6.59 18.28
C ARG A 177 -1.00 -5.27 18.82
N ASP A 178 -0.17 -4.41 19.41
CA ASP A 178 -0.53 -3.12 19.99
C ASP A 178 -1.67 -3.21 21.04
N ARG A 179 -1.76 -4.33 21.75
CA ARG A 179 -2.78 -4.58 22.79
C ARG A 179 -2.31 -4.21 24.20
N ILE A 180 -1.01 -4.02 24.37
CA ILE A 180 -0.34 -3.58 25.60
C ILE A 180 0.70 -2.56 25.16
N ARG A 181 0.76 -1.39 25.80
CA ARG A 181 1.78 -0.38 25.51
C ARG A 181 3.17 -0.95 25.73
N SER A 182 4.05 -0.79 24.74
CA SER A 182 5.42 -1.26 24.82
C SER A 182 6.42 -0.25 24.29
N ILE A 183 7.59 -0.21 24.91
CA ILE A 183 8.74 0.59 24.47
C ILE A 183 9.94 -0.33 24.30
N LYS A 184 10.82 0.00 23.36
CA LYS A 184 12.07 -0.72 23.15
C LYS A 184 13.21 0.09 23.76
N LYS A 185 13.91 -0.48 24.74
CA LYS A 185 15.11 0.08 25.36
C LYS A 185 16.29 -0.84 25.06
N GLY A 186 17.06 -0.49 24.03
CA GLY A 186 18.17 -1.33 23.54
C GLY A 186 17.67 -2.68 22.98
N ARG A 187 18.18 -3.79 23.54
CA ARG A 187 17.76 -5.16 23.19
C ARG A 187 16.49 -5.60 23.92
N THR A 188 16.07 -4.87 24.94
CA THR A 188 14.98 -5.26 25.82
C THR A 188 13.69 -4.51 25.45
N ARG A 189 12.56 -5.24 25.47
CA ARG A 189 11.23 -4.64 25.37
C ARG A 189 10.66 -4.48 26.77
N LEU A 190 10.20 -3.28 27.08
CA LEU A 190 9.46 -2.96 28.30
C LEU A 190 7.98 -2.80 27.96
N VAL A 191 7.12 -3.22 28.86
CA VAL A 191 5.67 -3.14 28.72
C VAL A 191 5.09 -2.38 29.90
N TYR A 192 3.99 -1.68 29.67
CA TYR A 192 3.35 -0.90 30.72
C TYR A 192 2.65 -1.82 31.73
N ARG A 193 2.98 -1.66 33.01
CA ARG A 193 2.56 -2.55 34.11
C ARG A 193 1.04 -2.61 34.25
N GLU A 194 0.35 -1.48 34.21
CA GLU A 194 -1.11 -1.47 34.36
C GLU A 194 -1.81 -2.18 33.20
N ASP A 195 -1.32 -2.00 31.96
CA ASP A 195 -1.89 -2.67 30.79
C ASP A 195 -1.74 -4.19 30.95
N VAL A 196 -0.60 -4.67 31.46
CA VAL A 196 -0.39 -6.10 31.74
C VAL A 196 -1.38 -6.62 32.79
N VAL A 197 -1.59 -5.89 33.88
CA VAL A 197 -2.52 -6.28 34.95
C VAL A 197 -3.97 -6.27 34.46
N ASN A 198 -4.36 -5.22 33.72
CA ASN A 198 -5.75 -4.98 33.33
C ASN A 198 -6.17 -5.64 32.01
N PHE A 199 -5.23 -6.17 31.21
CA PHE A 199 -5.52 -6.73 29.88
C PHE A 199 -6.43 -7.98 29.93
N LYS A 200 -7.73 -7.84 29.68
CA LYS A 200 -8.62 -9.00 29.50
C LYS A 200 -8.46 -9.54 28.08
N SER A 201 -7.89 -10.74 27.94
CA SER A 201 -7.77 -11.37 26.62
C SER A 201 -9.17 -11.65 26.06
N LYS A 202 -9.51 -11.04 24.92
CA LYS A 202 -10.67 -11.48 24.14
C LYS A 202 -10.33 -12.88 23.60
N LYS A 203 -11.00 -13.92 24.10
CA LYS A 203 -10.95 -15.26 23.49
C LYS A 203 -11.31 -15.11 22.02
N ALA A 204 -10.41 -15.51 21.13
CA ALA A 204 -10.76 -15.63 19.72
C ALA A 204 -11.86 -16.70 19.59
N PRO A 205 -12.98 -16.44 18.91
CA PRO A 205 -13.97 -17.47 18.65
C PRO A 205 -13.32 -18.53 17.75
N GLY A 206 -13.24 -19.78 18.22
CA GLY A 206 -12.94 -20.93 17.35
C GLY A 206 -11.64 -21.71 17.59
N GLN A 207 -10.83 -21.43 18.61
CA GLN A 207 -9.72 -22.34 18.95
C GLN A 207 -10.17 -23.40 19.96
N GLN A 208 -10.61 -24.56 19.45
CA GLN A 208 -10.70 -25.76 20.28
C GLN A 208 -9.29 -26.32 20.53
N PRO A 209 -8.98 -26.74 21.77
CA PRO A 209 -7.69 -27.34 22.09
C PRO A 209 -7.55 -28.67 21.33
N LYS A 210 -6.47 -28.81 20.54
CA LYS A 210 -6.12 -30.09 19.93
C LYS A 210 -5.86 -31.10 21.05
N LYS A 211 -6.76 -32.07 21.21
CA LYS A 211 -6.54 -33.22 22.10
C LYS A 211 -5.26 -33.92 21.65
N ARG A 212 -4.24 -33.89 22.51
CA ARG A 212 -3.01 -34.64 22.31
C ARG A 212 -3.36 -36.11 22.57
N VAL A 213 -3.47 -36.90 21.50
CA VAL A 213 -3.59 -38.35 21.59
C VAL A 213 -2.24 -38.86 22.08
N LEU A 214 -2.19 -39.38 23.30
CA LEU A 214 -1.06 -40.17 23.78
C LEU A 214 -1.12 -41.51 23.03
N ARG A 215 -0.07 -41.81 22.27
CA ARG A 215 0.28 -43.16 21.82
C ARG A 215 1.51 -43.59 22.58
#